data_AF-A0A2V5J0M8-F1
#
_entry.id   AF-A0A2V5J0M8-F1
#
_cell.length_a   1.000
_cell.length_b   1.000
_cell.length_c   1.000
_cell.angle_alpha   90.00
_cell.angle_beta   90.00
_cell.angle_gamma   90.00
#
_symmetry.space_group_name_H-M   'P 1'
#
loop_
_entity.id
_entity.type
_entity.pdbx_description
1 polymer ?
#
loop_
_entity_poly.entity_id
_entity_poly.type
_entity_poly.pdbx_seq_one_letter_code
_entity_poly.pdbx_strand_id
1 'polypeptide(L)'
;MAALIAGACVYFFFQLAKAFGADYFGLEGSALVRRILLALFPIFGTWTWCNLGFGGAWQIALGLALLGQTAALYFTLVRPSPFVAGAFFALAFGNRTELLITLPLYTYFLWRRPNEELTPSSRSRMVRKGLRENVPMAMRFLSVPATLALLTAAYNFARFHSIFDFGYTHIPEVREEPWYEHGLFSIHAIQWNMYTMLFQGFESVSYFPHILPNGFGCSIFLASPFLCLLFREGGRYKVAAWVAIASLTLVLWCHGNPGSWQFSYRYAMILLPWMFLLLTANGTAKITVSEISLFAVSVAINGMATWLFLWTEQIQP
;
A
#
# COMPACT_ATOMS: atom_id res chain seq x y z
N MET A 1 -19.80 1.92 -0.26
CA MET A 1 -18.51 2.58 0.06
C MET A 1 -17.30 1.80 -0.48
N ALA A 2 -17.11 0.52 -0.13
CA ALA A 2 -15.98 -0.30 -0.61
C ALA A 2 -15.76 -0.27 -2.13
N ALA A 3 -16.82 -0.44 -2.93
CA ALA A 3 -16.73 -0.39 -4.39
C ALA A 3 -16.25 0.97 -4.93
N LEU A 4 -16.63 2.08 -4.28
CA LEU A 4 -16.15 3.43 -4.65
C LEU A 4 -14.66 3.58 -4.36
N ILE A 5 -14.19 3.06 -3.22
CA ILE A 5 -12.77 3.05 -2.86
C ILE A 5 -12.00 2.23 -3.89
N ALA A 6 -12.45 1.02 -4.20
CA ALA A 6 -11.84 0.15 -5.20
C ALA A 6 -11.75 0.83 -6.58
N GLY A 7 -12.84 1.41 -7.06
CA GLY A 7 -12.87 2.14 -8.33
C GLY A 7 -11.92 3.35 -8.35
N ALA A 8 -11.88 4.13 -7.25
CA ALA A 8 -10.96 5.25 -7.12
C ALA A 8 -9.50 4.81 -7.07
N CYS A 9 -9.18 3.70 -6.39
CA CYS A 9 -7.85 3.11 -6.40
C CYS A 9 -7.43 2.71 -7.82
N VAL A 10 -8.27 1.95 -8.55
CA VAL A 10 -7.97 1.58 -9.95
C VAL A 10 -7.72 2.82 -10.81
N TYR A 11 -8.55 3.86 -10.66
CA TYR A 11 -8.35 5.13 -11.36
C TYR A 11 -6.99 5.75 -11.04
N PHE A 12 -6.62 5.88 -9.78
CA PHE A 12 -5.33 6.49 -9.41
C PHE A 12 -4.13 5.62 -9.78
N PHE A 13 -4.23 4.29 -9.72
CA PHE A 13 -3.19 3.40 -10.25
C PHE A 13 -3.03 3.58 -11.76
N PHE A 14 -4.14 3.64 -12.49
CA PHE A 14 -4.12 3.92 -13.92
C PHE A 14 -3.43 5.26 -14.20
N GLN A 15 -3.73 6.32 -13.46
CA GLN A 15 -3.07 7.61 -13.64
C GLN A 15 -1.60 7.60 -13.21
N LEU A 16 -1.25 6.89 -12.14
CA LEU A 16 0.10 6.79 -11.60
C LEU A 16 1.07 6.13 -12.58
N ALA A 17 0.60 5.17 -13.38
CA ALA A 17 1.40 4.53 -14.43
C ALA A 17 2.06 5.54 -15.40
N LYS A 18 1.45 6.71 -15.61
CA LYS A 18 2.03 7.79 -16.45
C LYS A 18 3.37 8.31 -15.93
N ALA A 19 3.74 8.05 -14.67
CA ALA A 19 5.04 8.44 -14.11
C ALA A 19 6.24 7.81 -14.85
N PHE A 20 6.00 6.75 -15.62
CA PHE A 20 7.04 5.90 -16.20
C PHE A 20 7.36 6.16 -17.68
N GLY A 21 6.78 7.21 -18.30
CA GLY A 21 7.21 7.68 -19.63
C GLY A 21 6.09 7.78 -20.66
N ALA A 22 6.45 8.23 -21.87
CA ALA A 22 5.54 8.53 -22.97
C ALA A 22 4.67 7.34 -23.40
N ASP A 23 5.22 6.12 -23.32
CA ASP A 23 4.49 4.88 -23.60
C ASP A 23 3.20 4.75 -22.76
N TYR A 24 3.20 5.28 -21.53
CA TYR A 24 2.04 5.27 -20.64
C TYR A 24 1.12 6.51 -20.79
N PHE A 25 1.57 7.53 -21.53
CA PHE A 25 0.76 8.71 -21.87
C PHE A 25 -0.09 8.49 -23.12
N GLY A 26 0.38 7.70 -24.08
CA GLY A 26 -0.33 7.36 -25.31
C GLY A 26 -1.53 6.43 -25.10
N LEU A 27 -2.46 6.45 -26.04
CA LEU A 27 -3.59 5.50 -26.14
C LEU A 27 -3.30 4.37 -27.14
N GLU A 28 -2.03 4.13 -27.46
CA GLU A 28 -1.64 3.03 -28.33
C GLU A 28 -2.08 1.69 -27.73
N GLY A 29 -2.62 0.79 -28.57
CA GLY A 29 -3.35 -0.38 -28.11
C GLY A 29 -2.56 -1.26 -27.11
N SER A 30 -1.29 -1.56 -27.40
CA SER A 30 -0.50 -2.47 -26.55
C SER A 30 -0.10 -1.85 -25.20
N ALA A 31 0.26 -0.57 -25.18
CA ALA A 31 0.63 0.13 -23.96
C ALA A 31 -0.59 0.44 -23.07
N LEU A 32 -1.74 0.74 -23.69
CA LEU A 32 -3.01 0.92 -22.98
C LEU A 32 -3.46 -0.36 -22.29
N VAL A 33 -3.39 -1.52 -22.96
CA VAL A 33 -3.74 -2.82 -22.35
C VAL A 33 -2.86 -3.12 -21.14
N ARG A 34 -1.54 -2.92 -21.25
CA ARG A 34 -0.62 -3.08 -20.11
C ARG A 34 -1.02 -2.18 -18.95
N ARG A 35 -1.30 -0.92 -19.23
CA ARG A 35 -1.67 0.08 -18.22
C ARG A 35 -2.99 -0.27 -17.52
N ILE A 36 -3.98 -0.76 -18.25
CA ILE A 36 -5.25 -1.23 -17.69
C ILE A 36 -5.00 -2.43 -16.77
N LEU A 37 -4.24 -3.43 -17.23
CA LEU A 37 -3.96 -4.63 -16.44
C LEU A 37 -3.22 -4.29 -15.15
N LEU A 38 -2.16 -3.48 -15.23
CA LEU A 38 -1.43 -3.04 -14.05
C LEU A 38 -2.31 -2.25 -13.09
N ALA A 39 -3.22 -1.41 -13.59
CA ALA A 39 -4.13 -0.63 -12.75
C ALA A 39 -5.19 -1.49 -12.03
N LEU A 40 -5.63 -2.57 -12.67
CA LEU A 40 -6.58 -3.53 -12.09
C LEU A 40 -5.90 -4.45 -11.07
N PHE A 41 -4.61 -4.75 -11.25
CA PHE A 41 -3.86 -5.69 -10.43
C PHE A 41 -3.96 -5.46 -8.91
N PRO A 42 -3.65 -4.26 -8.37
CA PRO A 42 -3.72 -4.04 -6.92
C PRO A 42 -5.08 -4.34 -6.31
N ILE A 43 -6.17 -4.22 -7.07
CA ILE A 43 -7.52 -4.48 -6.57
C ILE A 43 -7.94 -5.92 -6.82
N PHE A 44 -7.95 -6.37 -8.07
CA PHE A 44 -8.52 -7.67 -8.46
C PHE A 44 -7.52 -8.83 -8.43
N GLY A 45 -6.23 -8.53 -8.64
CA GLY A 45 -5.15 -9.52 -8.58
C GLY A 45 -4.54 -9.67 -7.20
N THR A 46 -5.12 -9.06 -6.16
CA THR A 46 -4.64 -9.19 -4.79
C THR A 46 -5.78 -9.34 -3.79
N TRP A 47 -5.42 -9.65 -2.55
CA TRP A 47 -6.35 -9.85 -1.43
C TRP A 47 -7.19 -8.62 -1.11
N THR A 48 -6.85 -7.46 -1.69
CA THR A 48 -7.66 -6.23 -1.62
C THR A 48 -9.10 -6.47 -2.04
N TRP A 49 -9.35 -7.31 -3.06
CA TRP A 49 -10.71 -7.61 -3.51
C TRP A 49 -11.56 -8.19 -2.38
N CYS A 50 -11.13 -9.32 -1.82
CA CYS A 50 -11.85 -10.01 -0.75
C CYS A 50 -11.95 -9.12 0.51
N ASN A 51 -10.85 -8.48 0.91
CA ASN A 51 -10.84 -7.67 2.13
C ASN A 51 -11.74 -6.44 2.03
N LEU A 52 -11.76 -5.71 0.91
CA LEU A 52 -12.74 -4.63 0.72
C LEU A 52 -14.17 -5.15 0.65
N GLY A 53 -14.35 -6.36 0.11
CA GLY A 53 -15.64 -7.06 0.07
C GLY A 53 -16.24 -7.30 1.46
N PHE A 54 -15.42 -7.55 2.49
CA PHE A 54 -15.89 -7.67 3.87
C PHE A 54 -16.60 -6.41 4.39
N GLY A 55 -16.21 -5.23 3.92
CA GLY A 55 -16.83 -3.97 4.31
C GLY A 55 -16.64 -3.56 5.79
N GLY A 56 -15.86 -4.32 6.57
CA GLY A 56 -15.58 -4.01 7.97
C GLY A 56 -14.75 -2.73 8.15
N ALA A 57 -14.88 -2.08 9.30
CA ALA A 57 -14.22 -0.80 9.57
C ALA A 57 -12.69 -0.85 9.35
N TRP A 58 -12.05 -1.94 9.78
CA TRP A 58 -10.61 -2.16 9.61
C TRP A 58 -10.18 -2.29 8.15
N GLN A 59 -11.01 -2.94 7.33
CA GLN A 59 -10.78 -3.17 5.90
C GLN A 59 -11.05 -1.90 5.10
N ILE A 60 -12.10 -1.15 5.45
CA ILE A 60 -12.38 0.17 4.85
C ILE A 60 -11.24 1.15 5.15
N ALA A 61 -10.71 1.16 6.37
CA ALA A 61 -9.56 1.97 6.73
C ALA A 61 -8.32 1.62 5.88
N LEU A 62 -8.03 0.32 5.64
CA LEU A 62 -6.97 -0.10 4.71
C LEU A 62 -7.22 0.36 3.28
N GLY A 63 -8.47 0.30 2.83
CA GLY A 63 -8.88 0.81 1.52
C GLY A 63 -8.63 2.31 1.36
N LEU A 64 -9.02 3.11 2.36
CA LEU A 64 -8.75 4.55 2.37
C LEU A 64 -7.25 4.85 2.44
N ALA A 65 -6.49 4.05 3.20
CA ALA A 65 -5.04 4.16 3.26
C ALA A 65 -4.38 3.90 1.89
N LEU A 66 -4.80 2.83 1.21
CA LEU A 66 -4.36 2.47 -0.14
C LEU A 66 -4.69 3.57 -1.16
N LEU A 67 -5.92 4.08 -1.12
CA LEU A 67 -6.38 5.19 -1.96
C LEU A 67 -5.54 6.45 -1.73
N GLY A 68 -5.42 6.88 -0.47
CA GLY A 68 -4.67 8.06 -0.08
C GLY A 68 -3.21 7.97 -0.50
N GLN A 69 -2.56 6.82 -0.27
CA GLN A 69 -1.16 6.63 -0.62
C GLN A 69 -0.95 6.65 -2.15
N THR A 70 -1.81 5.99 -2.92
CA THR A 70 -1.71 5.95 -4.39
C THR A 70 -1.97 7.33 -5.00
N ALA A 71 -2.98 8.05 -4.51
CA ALA A 71 -3.29 9.41 -4.94
C ALA A 71 -2.18 10.40 -4.56
N ALA A 72 -1.60 10.28 -3.35
CA ALA A 72 -0.45 11.07 -2.94
C ALA A 72 0.73 10.85 -3.88
N LEU A 73 1.07 9.59 -4.21
CA LEU A 73 2.14 9.27 -5.17
C LEU A 73 1.84 9.88 -6.54
N TYR A 74 0.59 9.82 -7.01
CA TYR A 74 0.20 10.44 -8.28
C TYR A 74 0.43 11.96 -8.30
N PHE A 75 -0.01 12.68 -7.26
CA PHE A 75 0.20 14.13 -7.16
C PHE A 75 1.65 14.51 -6.82
N THR A 76 2.47 13.57 -6.37
CA THR A 76 3.91 13.77 -6.19
C THR A 76 4.69 13.54 -7.48
N LEU A 77 4.40 12.47 -8.22
CA LEU A 77 5.20 11.97 -9.34
C LEU A 77 4.68 12.37 -10.73
N VAL A 78 3.36 12.39 -10.95
CA VAL A 78 2.77 12.60 -12.28
C VAL A 78 2.25 14.01 -12.46
N ARG A 79 1.35 14.45 -11.55
CA ARG A 79 0.80 15.81 -11.55
C ARG A 79 1.17 16.52 -10.25
N PRO A 80 2.46 16.87 -10.07
CA PRO A 80 2.96 17.80 -9.08
C PRO A 80 2.00 18.80 -8.41
N SER A 81 1.40 18.42 -7.29
CA SER A 81 0.65 19.34 -6.44
C SER A 81 0.95 19.04 -4.97
N PRO A 82 1.94 19.71 -4.36
CA PRO A 82 2.39 19.39 -3.01
C PRO A 82 1.26 19.44 -1.97
N PHE A 83 0.39 20.45 -2.04
CA PHE A 83 -0.75 20.57 -1.12
C PHE A 83 -1.73 19.40 -1.25
N VAL A 84 -2.12 19.04 -2.48
CA VAL A 84 -3.07 17.95 -2.73
C VAL A 84 -2.43 16.59 -2.40
N ALA A 85 -1.15 16.40 -2.73
CA ALA A 85 -0.39 15.23 -2.33
C ALA A 85 -0.33 15.09 -0.80
N GLY A 86 -0.12 16.20 -0.10
CA GLY A 86 -0.16 16.27 1.36
C GLY A 86 -1.52 15.90 1.94
N ALA A 87 -2.62 16.39 1.37
CA ALA A 87 -3.98 16.04 1.79
C ALA A 87 -4.28 14.54 1.63
N PHE A 88 -3.90 13.94 0.49
CA PHE A 88 -4.06 12.50 0.27
C PHE A 88 -3.10 11.67 1.14
N PHE A 89 -1.88 12.16 1.40
CA PHE A 89 -0.98 11.53 2.36
C PHE A 89 -1.58 11.56 3.77
N ALA A 90 -2.27 12.65 4.13
CA ALA A 90 -2.98 12.77 5.40
C ALA A 90 -4.14 11.77 5.52
N LEU A 91 -4.92 11.60 4.45
CA LEU A 91 -5.91 10.53 4.36
C LEU A 91 -5.25 9.15 4.57
N ALA A 92 -4.06 8.94 4.00
CA ALA A 92 -3.36 7.68 4.09
C ALA A 92 -2.90 7.37 5.53
N PHE A 93 -2.06 8.23 6.11
CA PHE A 93 -1.50 7.97 7.44
C PHE A 93 -2.55 8.10 8.56
N GLY A 94 -3.60 8.90 8.36
CA GLY A 94 -4.71 9.00 9.29
C GLY A 94 -5.50 7.70 9.44
N ASN A 95 -5.47 6.83 8.42
CA ASN A 95 -6.07 5.49 8.50
C ASN A 95 -5.07 4.40 8.90
N ARG A 96 -3.77 4.61 8.63
CA ARG A 96 -2.67 3.68 8.93
C ARG A 96 -1.41 4.45 9.32
N THR A 97 -1.18 4.61 10.61
CA THR A 97 -0.12 5.48 11.17
C THR A 97 1.29 5.02 10.76
N GLU A 98 1.46 3.74 10.45
CA GLU A 98 2.72 3.16 9.95
C GLU A 98 3.17 3.83 8.65
N LEU A 99 2.25 4.37 7.85
CA LEU A 99 2.56 5.08 6.62
C LEU A 99 3.37 6.36 6.84
N LEU A 100 3.42 6.89 8.06
CA LEU A 100 4.26 8.04 8.38
C LEU A 100 5.74 7.75 8.11
N ILE A 101 6.20 6.50 8.20
CA ILE A 101 7.58 6.10 7.87
C ILE A 101 7.94 6.36 6.40
N THR A 102 6.95 6.47 5.51
CA THR A 102 7.16 6.78 4.10
C THR A 102 7.28 8.27 3.80
N LEU A 103 7.01 9.14 4.78
CA LEU A 103 7.08 10.59 4.63
C LEU A 103 8.42 11.08 4.02
N PRO A 104 9.61 10.59 4.44
CA PRO A 104 10.88 11.00 3.86
C PRO A 104 10.99 10.71 2.36
N LEU A 105 10.31 9.67 1.85
CA LEU A 105 10.31 9.33 0.43
C LEU A 105 9.46 10.30 -0.39
N TYR A 106 8.31 10.73 0.15
CA TYR A 106 7.48 11.76 -0.48
C TYR A 106 8.22 13.10 -0.56
N THR A 107 8.87 13.52 0.54
CA THR A 107 9.65 14.75 0.55
C THR A 107 10.86 14.64 -0.39
N TYR A 108 11.53 13.49 -0.43
CA TYR A 108 12.59 13.21 -1.39
C TYR A 108 12.14 13.33 -2.85
N PHE A 109 10.98 12.78 -3.22
CA PHE A 109 10.46 12.89 -4.59
C PHE A 109 10.04 14.31 -4.95
N LEU A 110 9.51 15.08 -3.99
CA LEU A 110 9.22 16.50 -4.19
C LEU A 110 10.50 17.31 -4.35
N TRP A 111 11.58 16.94 -3.64
CA TRP A 111 12.88 17.61 -3.69
C TRP A 111 13.66 17.31 -4.98
N ARG A 112 13.71 16.05 -5.42
CA ARG A 112 14.54 15.60 -6.55
C ARG A 112 13.92 15.88 -7.93
N ARG A 113 13.08 16.89 -8.05
CA ARG A 113 12.53 17.24 -9.37
C ARG A 113 13.67 17.66 -10.30
N PRO A 114 13.64 17.22 -11.56
CA PRO A 114 14.68 17.54 -12.52
C PRO A 114 14.54 19.01 -12.92
N ASN A 115 15.12 19.91 -12.13
CA ASN A 115 15.51 21.22 -12.63
C ASN A 115 16.99 21.14 -12.99
N GLU A 116 17.24 21.17 -14.30
CA GLU A 116 18.50 21.46 -14.99
C GLU A 116 19.58 20.35 -15.05
N GLU A 117 20.10 20.15 -16.26
CA GLU A 117 21.29 19.37 -16.60
C GLU A 117 22.50 19.83 -15.75
N LEU A 118 23.20 18.86 -15.15
CA LEU A 118 24.30 19.15 -14.22
C LEU A 118 25.50 19.77 -14.95
N THR A 119 25.75 21.06 -14.72
CA THR A 119 27.08 21.68 -14.89
C THR A 119 27.82 21.74 -13.54
N PRO A 120 29.13 21.38 -13.46
CA PRO A 120 29.85 21.21 -12.19
C PRO A 120 30.09 22.48 -11.35
N SER A 121 29.90 23.68 -11.93
CA SER A 121 30.33 24.95 -11.34
C SER A 121 29.34 25.63 -10.38
N SER A 122 28.15 25.04 -10.14
CA SER A 122 27.05 25.70 -9.41
C SER A 122 26.66 25.05 -8.08
N ARG A 123 27.54 24.26 -7.45
CA ARG A 123 27.20 23.44 -6.26
C ARG A 123 26.75 24.27 -5.04
N SER A 124 27.33 25.45 -4.81
CA SER A 124 26.96 26.33 -3.68
C SER A 124 25.72 27.20 -3.95
N ARG A 125 25.50 27.61 -5.20
CA ARG A 125 24.33 28.39 -5.63
C ARG A 125 23.06 27.52 -5.69
N MET A 126 23.23 26.22 -6.00
CA MET A 126 22.18 25.20 -6.05
C MET A 126 21.61 24.82 -4.68
N VAL A 127 22.43 24.77 -3.62
CA VAL A 127 21.94 24.51 -2.25
C VAL A 127 21.03 25.65 -1.79
N ARG A 128 21.39 26.91 -2.06
CA ARG A 128 20.63 28.08 -1.61
C ARG A 128 19.34 28.31 -2.42
N LYS A 129 19.36 28.05 -3.74
CA LYS A 129 18.18 28.11 -4.62
C LYS A 129 17.24 26.92 -4.38
N GLY A 130 17.80 25.71 -4.25
CA GLY A 130 17.06 24.50 -3.88
C GLY A 130 16.37 24.63 -2.53
N LEU A 131 17.02 25.18 -1.50
CA LEU A 131 16.38 25.40 -0.21
C LEU A 131 15.22 26.42 -0.28
N ARG A 132 15.39 27.51 -1.05
CA ARG A 132 14.36 28.55 -1.21
C ARG A 132 13.11 28.08 -1.97
N GLU A 133 13.27 27.18 -2.95
CA GLU A 133 12.15 26.62 -3.73
C GLU A 133 11.53 25.37 -3.08
N ASN A 134 12.34 24.55 -2.40
CA ASN A 134 11.89 23.29 -1.79
C ASN A 134 11.20 23.48 -0.44
N VAL A 135 11.58 24.50 0.35
CA VAL A 135 10.93 24.78 1.64
C VAL A 135 9.43 25.11 1.45
N PRO A 136 9.01 26.01 0.54
CA PRO A 136 7.59 26.23 0.26
C PRO A 136 6.85 24.98 -0.21
N MET A 137 7.49 24.10 -0.98
CA MET A 137 6.89 22.84 -1.43
C MET A 137 6.67 21.86 -0.27
N ALA A 138 7.69 21.69 0.58
CA ALA A 138 7.59 20.87 1.77
C ALA A 138 6.54 21.43 2.75
N MET A 139 6.51 22.75 2.97
CA MET A 139 5.49 23.40 3.80
C MET A 139 4.08 23.18 3.25
N ARG A 140 3.87 23.30 1.93
CA ARG A 140 2.57 23.01 1.30
C ARG A 140 2.18 21.55 1.49
N PHE A 141 3.11 20.61 1.28
CA PHE A 141 2.86 19.19 1.49
C PHE A 141 2.55 18.86 2.95
N LEU A 142 3.29 19.42 3.89
CA LEU A 142 3.14 19.13 5.31
C LEU A 142 1.98 19.88 5.95
N SER A 143 1.45 20.94 5.33
CA SER A 143 0.38 21.75 5.91
C SER A 143 -0.81 20.92 6.42
N VAL A 144 -1.43 20.13 5.55
CA VAL A 144 -2.59 19.29 5.93
C VAL A 144 -2.19 18.15 6.89
N PRO A 145 -1.17 17.31 6.60
CA PRO A 145 -0.70 16.29 7.52
C PRO A 145 -0.38 16.81 8.93
N ALA A 146 0.37 17.90 9.04
CA ALA A 146 0.80 18.46 10.31
C ALA A 146 -0.38 19.06 11.08
N THR A 147 -1.26 19.81 10.41
CA THR A 147 -2.46 20.34 11.06
C THR A 147 -3.34 19.22 11.60
N LEU A 148 -3.62 18.18 10.81
CA LEU A 148 -4.45 17.06 11.28
C LEU A 148 -3.76 16.25 12.38
N ALA A 149 -2.44 16.06 12.32
CA ALA A 149 -1.68 15.40 13.38
C ALA A 149 -1.74 16.18 14.70
N LEU A 150 -1.58 17.52 14.65
CA LEU A 150 -1.67 18.39 15.83
C LEU A 150 -3.08 18.40 16.42
N LEU A 151 -4.12 18.47 15.57
CA LEU A 151 -5.51 18.39 16.04
C LEU A 151 -5.83 17.03 16.66
N THR A 152 -5.32 15.95 16.08
CA THR A 152 -5.47 14.59 16.64
C THR A 152 -4.74 14.45 17.97
N ALA A 153 -3.53 14.98 18.08
CA ALA A 153 -2.77 15.01 19.34
C ALA A 153 -3.52 15.79 20.42
N ALA A 154 -4.07 16.97 20.09
CA ALA A 154 -4.88 17.77 21.00
C ALA A 154 -6.16 17.03 21.44
N TYR A 155 -6.84 16.36 20.51
CA TYR A 155 -8.01 15.52 20.80
C TYR A 155 -7.67 14.35 21.72
N ASN A 156 -6.59 13.62 21.44
CA ASN A 156 -6.13 12.49 22.26
C ASN A 156 -5.69 12.96 23.65
N PHE A 157 -5.02 14.11 23.75
CA PHE A 157 -4.68 14.69 25.05
C PHE A 157 -5.92 15.08 25.87
N ALA A 158 -6.95 15.63 25.23
CA ALA A 158 -8.21 15.96 25.91
C ALA A 158 -8.96 14.71 26.40
N ARG A 159 -8.87 13.59 25.68
CA ARG A 159 -9.59 12.35 25.99
C ARG A 159 -8.83 11.41 26.94
N PHE A 160 -7.52 11.27 26.74
CA PHE A 160 -6.67 10.26 27.37
C PHE A 160 -5.51 10.85 28.18
N HIS A 161 -5.39 12.18 28.24
CA HIS A 161 -4.25 12.88 28.85
C HIS A 161 -2.87 12.48 28.27
N SER A 162 -2.86 11.95 27.05
CA SER A 162 -1.65 11.55 26.31
C SER A 162 -1.83 11.82 24.82
N ILE A 163 -0.85 12.48 24.20
CA ILE A 163 -0.84 12.74 22.75
C ILE A 163 -0.49 11.48 21.92
N PHE A 164 0.08 10.46 22.57
CA PHE A 164 0.52 9.21 21.93
C PHE A 164 -0.47 8.05 22.13
N ASP A 165 -1.56 8.28 22.88
CA ASP A 165 -2.59 7.28 23.07
C ASP A 165 -3.64 7.39 21.96
N PHE A 166 -3.67 6.40 21.07
CA PHE A 166 -4.61 6.32 19.95
C PHE A 166 -5.90 5.55 20.29
N GLY A 167 -6.13 5.22 21.57
CA GLY A 167 -7.37 4.61 22.04
C GLY A 167 -7.43 3.08 21.93
N TYR A 168 -6.50 2.42 21.22
CA TYR A 168 -6.48 0.95 21.06
C TYR A 168 -6.37 0.21 22.40
N THR A 169 -5.62 0.79 23.31
CA THR A 169 -5.40 0.33 24.68
C THR A 169 -6.63 0.39 25.57
N HIS A 170 -7.66 1.13 25.14
CA HIS A 170 -8.91 1.33 25.87
C HIS A 170 -10.06 0.49 25.31
N ILE A 171 -9.81 -0.31 24.27
CA ILE A 171 -10.79 -1.28 23.79
C ILE A 171 -10.89 -2.40 24.84
N PRO A 172 -12.09 -2.68 25.40
CA PRO A 172 -12.26 -3.78 26.36
C PRO A 172 -11.75 -5.09 25.77
N GLU A 173 -11.17 -5.95 26.62
CA GLU A 173 -10.73 -7.33 26.30
C GLU A 173 -9.53 -7.41 25.33
N VAL A 174 -9.28 -6.40 24.48
CA VAL A 174 -8.18 -6.42 23.52
C VAL A 174 -6.82 -6.56 24.19
N ARG A 175 -6.59 -5.95 25.36
CA ARG A 175 -5.31 -6.11 26.08
C ARG A 175 -5.14 -7.49 26.72
N GLU A 176 -6.23 -8.21 26.93
CA GLU A 176 -6.25 -9.51 27.61
C GLU A 176 -6.03 -10.65 26.62
N GLU A 177 -6.11 -10.38 25.32
CA GLU A 177 -5.85 -11.36 24.28
C GLU A 177 -4.40 -11.86 24.29
N PRO A 178 -4.16 -13.17 24.13
CA PRO A 178 -2.82 -13.77 24.25
C PRO A 178 -1.78 -13.16 23.31
N TRP A 179 -2.18 -12.76 22.11
CA TRP A 179 -1.28 -12.18 21.11
C TRP A 179 -0.81 -10.76 21.43
N TYR A 180 -1.36 -10.10 22.46
CA TYR A 180 -0.90 -8.79 22.92
C TYR A 180 -0.18 -8.83 24.27
N GLU A 181 0.23 -10.02 24.74
CA GLU A 181 1.03 -10.20 25.97
C GLU A 181 2.28 -9.31 25.99
N HIS A 182 2.95 -9.17 24.84
CA HIS A 182 4.14 -8.32 24.70
C HIS A 182 3.85 -6.92 24.14
N GLY A 183 2.59 -6.47 24.22
CA GLY A 183 2.11 -5.19 23.69
C GLY A 183 1.64 -5.24 22.24
N LEU A 184 1.04 -4.13 21.78
CA LEU A 184 0.49 -3.99 20.42
C LEU A 184 1.57 -4.07 19.33
N PHE A 185 2.78 -3.58 19.63
CA PHE A 185 3.94 -3.69 18.76
C PHE A 185 5.08 -4.35 19.52
N SER A 186 5.53 -5.52 19.05
CA SER A 186 6.55 -6.33 19.68
C SER A 186 7.39 -7.09 18.65
N ILE A 187 8.69 -7.18 18.91
CA ILE A 187 9.61 -7.99 18.10
C ILE A 187 9.27 -9.48 18.14
N HIS A 188 8.59 -9.95 19.19
CA HIS A 188 8.15 -11.34 19.34
C HIS A 188 7.14 -11.71 18.25
N ALA A 189 6.37 -10.74 17.76
CA ALA A 189 5.36 -10.96 16.72
C ALA A 189 5.98 -11.17 15.33
N ILE A 190 7.26 -10.81 15.11
CA ILE A 190 7.90 -10.83 13.79
C ILE A 190 7.85 -12.22 13.18
N GLN A 191 8.16 -13.26 13.94
CA GLN A 191 8.20 -14.63 13.42
C GLN A 191 6.82 -15.07 12.91
N TRP A 192 5.77 -14.80 13.67
CA TRP A 192 4.40 -15.18 13.31
C TRP A 192 3.89 -14.41 12.09
N ASN A 193 4.11 -13.08 12.07
CA ASN A 193 3.71 -12.24 10.95
C ASN A 193 4.48 -12.56 9.68
N MET A 194 5.79 -12.79 9.78
CA MET A 194 6.64 -13.18 8.66
C MET A 194 6.18 -14.52 8.08
N TYR A 195 5.92 -15.51 8.93
CA TYR A 195 5.40 -16.81 8.50
C TYR A 195 4.05 -16.66 7.79
N THR A 196 3.12 -15.93 8.40
CA THR A 196 1.77 -15.68 7.84
C THR A 196 1.84 -14.98 6.49
N MET A 197 2.67 -13.94 6.37
CA MET A 197 2.79 -13.13 5.16
C MET A 197 3.52 -13.84 4.02
N LEU A 198 4.54 -14.65 4.30
CA LEU A 198 5.43 -15.20 3.27
C LEU A 198 5.18 -16.67 2.97
N PHE A 199 4.81 -17.47 3.98
CA PHE A 199 4.89 -18.93 3.90
C PHE A 199 3.58 -19.65 4.19
N GLN A 200 2.63 -19.05 4.89
CA GLN A 200 1.38 -19.71 5.22
C GLN A 200 0.62 -20.11 3.95
N GLY A 201 0.37 -21.41 3.81
CA GLY A 201 -0.30 -22.01 2.67
C GLY A 201 -1.81 -22.02 2.79
N PHE A 202 -2.44 -22.61 1.77
CA PHE A 202 -3.84 -23.00 1.83
C PHE A 202 -3.98 -24.37 2.51
N GLU A 203 -5.14 -24.59 3.12
CA GLU A 203 -5.51 -25.87 3.71
C GLU A 203 -6.08 -26.80 2.64
N SER A 204 -5.81 -28.10 2.76
CA SER A 204 -6.37 -29.10 1.86
C SER A 204 -7.56 -29.78 2.54
N VAL A 205 -8.68 -29.84 1.83
CA VAL A 205 -9.93 -30.43 2.32
C VAL A 205 -10.40 -31.55 1.38
N SER A 206 -11.09 -32.54 1.92
CA SER A 206 -11.54 -33.73 1.15
C SER A 206 -12.74 -33.45 0.22
N TYR A 207 -13.40 -32.31 0.38
CA TYR A 207 -14.56 -31.89 -0.40
C TYR A 207 -14.22 -30.67 -1.28
N PHE A 208 -15.01 -30.43 -2.33
CA PHE A 208 -14.82 -29.28 -3.22
C PHE A 208 -14.89 -27.94 -2.45
N PRO A 209 -13.96 -26.99 -2.63
CA PRO A 209 -12.97 -26.88 -3.73
C PRO A 209 -11.60 -27.55 -3.49
N HIS A 210 -11.47 -28.40 -2.47
CA HIS A 210 -10.24 -29.12 -2.08
C HIS A 210 -9.08 -28.27 -1.56
N ILE A 211 -9.10 -26.96 -1.82
CA ILE A 211 -8.12 -25.99 -1.38
C ILE A 211 -8.87 -24.83 -0.74
N LEU A 212 -8.64 -24.62 0.56
CA LEU A 212 -9.33 -23.61 1.35
C LEU A 212 -8.33 -22.57 1.87
N PRO A 213 -8.53 -21.28 1.60
CA PRO A 213 -7.83 -20.23 2.31
C PRO A 213 -8.04 -20.29 3.82
N ASN A 214 -7.01 -19.96 4.58
CA ASN A 214 -7.13 -19.80 6.02
C ASN A 214 -7.68 -18.40 6.36
N GLY A 215 -8.70 -18.35 7.23
CA GLY A 215 -9.41 -17.12 7.63
C GLY A 215 -8.60 -16.13 8.49
N PHE A 216 -7.39 -16.52 8.91
CA PHE A 216 -6.46 -15.70 9.69
C PHE A 216 -5.23 -15.27 8.90
N GLY A 217 -5.12 -15.65 7.63
CA GLY A 217 -4.06 -15.18 6.75
C GLY A 217 -3.48 -16.27 5.86
N CYS A 218 -2.76 -15.81 4.84
CA CYS A 218 -2.09 -16.64 3.86
C CYS A 218 -0.97 -15.83 3.22
N SER A 219 0.00 -16.51 2.63
CA SER A 219 1.10 -15.90 1.90
C SER A 219 0.59 -14.95 0.81
N ILE A 220 1.17 -13.75 0.76
CA ILE A 220 0.86 -12.75 -0.27
C ILE A 220 1.24 -13.24 -1.67
N PHE A 221 2.26 -14.09 -1.78
CA PHE A 221 2.72 -14.64 -3.06
C PHE A 221 1.82 -15.77 -3.55
N LEU A 222 1.31 -16.61 -2.63
CA LEU A 222 0.33 -17.64 -2.97
C LEU A 222 -1.01 -17.01 -3.35
N ALA A 223 -1.44 -15.99 -2.61
CA ALA A 223 -2.66 -15.24 -2.92
C ALA A 223 -2.53 -14.44 -4.24
N SER A 224 -1.33 -13.98 -4.59
CA SER A 224 -1.09 -13.11 -5.74
C SER A 224 0.21 -13.47 -6.49
N PRO A 225 0.23 -14.56 -7.28
CA PRO A 225 1.43 -14.99 -8.01
C PRO A 225 2.05 -13.93 -8.94
N PHE A 226 1.27 -12.95 -9.42
CA PHE A 226 1.80 -11.80 -10.17
C PHE A 226 2.84 -10.98 -9.40
N LEU A 227 2.85 -11.03 -8.06
CA LEU A 227 3.87 -10.38 -7.23
C LEU A 227 5.27 -10.99 -7.40
N CYS A 228 5.42 -12.21 -7.94
CA CYS A 228 6.73 -12.75 -8.27
C CYS A 228 7.49 -11.88 -9.28
N LEU A 229 6.79 -11.04 -10.06
CA LEU A 229 7.40 -10.11 -11.00
C LEU A 229 8.07 -8.91 -10.34
N LEU A 230 7.89 -8.69 -9.03
CA LEU A 230 8.57 -7.63 -8.28
C LEU A 230 10.10 -7.76 -8.32
N PHE A 231 10.59 -8.99 -8.48
CA PHE A 231 12.02 -9.31 -8.47
C PHE A 231 12.70 -9.14 -9.83
N ARG A 232 11.97 -8.66 -10.86
CA ARG A 232 12.60 -8.32 -12.14
C ARG A 232 13.61 -7.18 -11.99
N GLU A 233 14.64 -7.22 -12.81
CA GLU A 233 15.68 -6.20 -12.80
C GLU A 233 15.27 -4.88 -13.47
N GLY A 234 15.97 -3.81 -13.11
CA GLY A 234 15.75 -2.47 -13.66
C GLY A 234 14.63 -1.67 -12.97
N GLY A 235 14.31 -0.50 -13.53
CA GLY A 235 13.16 0.32 -13.12
C GLY A 235 13.48 1.62 -12.40
N ARG A 236 12.82 2.70 -12.87
CA ARG A 236 12.78 3.99 -12.18
C ARG A 236 12.12 3.82 -10.80
N TYR A 237 12.65 4.49 -9.79
CA TYR A 237 12.18 4.42 -8.39
C TYR A 237 12.40 3.07 -7.66
N LYS A 238 13.09 2.08 -8.26
CA LYS A 238 13.36 0.76 -7.64
C LYS A 238 13.86 0.84 -6.20
N VAL A 239 14.91 1.62 -5.97
CA VAL A 239 15.51 1.77 -4.63
C VAL A 239 14.52 2.35 -3.63
N ALA A 240 13.82 3.43 -4.00
CA ALA A 240 12.85 4.08 -3.11
C ALA A 240 11.67 3.14 -2.78
N ALA A 241 11.18 2.39 -3.76
CA ALA A 241 10.10 1.43 -3.55
C ALA A 241 10.52 0.26 -2.65
N TRP A 242 11.70 -0.33 -2.85
CA TRP A 242 12.20 -1.38 -1.96
C TRP A 242 12.50 -0.89 -0.54
N VAL A 243 13.03 0.32 -0.39
CA VAL A 243 13.20 0.95 0.93
C VAL A 243 11.84 1.11 1.61
N ALA A 244 10.83 1.63 0.91
CA ALA A 244 9.48 1.75 1.46
C ALA A 244 8.90 0.40 1.86
N ILE A 245 9.00 -0.61 0.98
CA ILE A 245 8.49 -1.96 1.24
C ILE A 245 9.19 -2.57 2.44
N ALA A 246 10.52 -2.50 2.52
CA ALA A 246 11.28 -3.07 3.63
C ALA A 246 10.95 -2.38 4.97
N SER A 247 10.94 -1.04 4.98
CA SER A 247 10.61 -0.26 6.18
C SER A 247 9.19 -0.52 6.68
N LEU A 248 8.20 -0.53 5.77
CA LEU A 248 6.82 -0.83 6.13
C LEU A 248 6.67 -2.28 6.59
N THR A 249 7.26 -3.24 5.88
CA THR A 249 7.19 -4.67 6.24
C THR A 249 7.75 -4.91 7.64
N LEU A 250 8.86 -4.25 8.00
CA LEU A 250 9.42 -4.36 9.34
C LEU A 250 8.43 -3.89 10.42
N VAL A 251 7.77 -2.75 10.20
CA VAL A 251 6.76 -2.24 11.14
C VAL A 251 5.54 -3.16 11.20
N LEU A 252 5.08 -3.66 10.06
CA LEU A 252 3.96 -4.59 9.98
C LEU A 252 4.25 -5.89 10.72
N TRP A 253 5.46 -6.44 10.61
CA TRP A 253 5.85 -7.65 11.31
C TRP A 253 5.96 -7.48 12.83
N CYS A 254 6.21 -6.27 13.30
CA CYS A 254 6.16 -5.98 14.73
C CYS A 254 4.73 -5.93 15.29
N HIS A 255 3.67 -5.92 14.47
CA HIS A 255 2.30 -5.85 14.98
C HIS A 255 1.92 -7.16 15.71
N GLY A 256 1.36 -7.09 16.91
CA GLY A 256 1.10 -8.25 17.78
C GLY A 256 0.24 -9.37 17.17
N ASN A 257 -0.59 -9.02 16.19
CA ASN A 257 -1.47 -9.94 15.48
C ASN A 257 -1.33 -9.76 13.95
N PRO A 258 -1.20 -10.83 13.13
CA PRO A 258 -1.06 -10.78 11.67
C PRO A 258 -2.32 -10.36 10.91
N GLY A 259 -3.38 -10.14 11.67
CA GLY A 259 -4.71 -9.81 11.22
C GLY A 259 -5.69 -10.83 11.80
N SER A 260 -6.78 -10.31 12.37
CA SER A 260 -7.97 -11.11 12.66
C SER A 260 -8.67 -11.46 11.32
N TRP A 261 -9.96 -11.73 11.31
CA TRP A 261 -10.73 -12.16 10.14
C TRP A 261 -10.32 -11.46 8.83
N GLN A 262 -9.69 -12.22 7.94
CA GLN A 262 -9.07 -11.71 6.73
C GLN A 262 -8.83 -12.79 5.67
N PHE A 263 -8.60 -12.34 4.44
CA PHE A 263 -7.96 -13.16 3.42
C PHE A 263 -6.54 -12.64 3.15
N SER A 264 -5.56 -13.55 3.14
CA SER A 264 -4.13 -13.22 3.04
C SER A 264 -3.67 -12.24 4.14
N TYR A 265 -2.44 -11.76 4.06
CA TYR A 265 -1.91 -10.77 5.02
C TYR A 265 -2.46 -9.36 4.74
N ARG A 266 -3.63 -9.02 5.30
CA ARG A 266 -4.38 -7.80 4.93
C ARG A 266 -3.57 -6.52 5.08
N TYR A 267 -2.69 -6.45 6.08
CA TYR A 267 -1.90 -5.24 6.32
C TYR A 267 -0.95 -4.92 5.17
N ALA A 268 -0.54 -5.91 4.37
CA ALA A 268 0.29 -5.67 3.19
C ALA A 268 -0.44 -4.87 2.09
N MET A 269 -1.73 -4.55 2.22
CA MET A 269 -2.41 -3.62 1.31
C MET A 269 -1.65 -2.28 1.19
N ILE A 270 -1.03 -1.79 2.28
CA ILE A 270 -0.24 -0.54 2.26
C ILE A 270 1.11 -0.66 1.53
N LEU A 271 1.50 -1.87 1.14
CA LEU A 271 2.70 -2.12 0.32
C LEU A 271 2.38 -2.02 -1.18
N LEU A 272 1.11 -2.20 -1.56
CA LEU A 272 0.68 -2.28 -2.96
C LEU A 272 1.06 -1.06 -3.79
N PRO A 273 0.98 0.20 -3.29
CA PRO A 273 1.41 1.35 -4.09
C PRO A 273 2.89 1.32 -4.46
N TRP A 274 3.75 0.84 -3.56
CA TRP A 274 5.18 0.72 -3.82
C TRP A 274 5.50 -0.50 -4.70
N MET A 275 4.82 -1.61 -4.48
CA MET A 275 4.88 -2.79 -5.35
C MET A 275 4.44 -2.44 -6.78
N PHE A 276 3.40 -1.62 -6.93
CA PHE A 276 2.94 -1.13 -8.23
C PHE A 276 4.01 -0.29 -8.95
N LEU A 277 4.74 0.57 -8.23
CA LEU A 277 5.85 1.31 -8.82
C LEU A 277 6.92 0.35 -9.39
N LEU A 278 7.27 -0.72 -8.66
CA LEU A 278 8.22 -1.74 -9.15
C LEU A 278 7.68 -2.50 -10.38
N LEU A 279 6.44 -2.99 -10.31
CA LEU A 279 5.83 -3.75 -11.41
C LEU A 279 5.69 -2.93 -12.70
N THR A 280 5.41 -1.62 -12.55
CA THR A 280 5.31 -0.71 -13.69
C THR A 280 6.69 -0.38 -14.25
N ALA A 281 7.68 -0.19 -13.38
CA ALA A 281 9.03 0.22 -13.77
C ALA A 281 9.88 -0.89 -14.41
N ASN A 282 9.68 -2.15 -14.00
CA ASN A 282 10.59 -3.26 -14.32
C ASN A 282 10.09 -4.11 -15.50
N GLY A 283 9.09 -3.64 -16.25
CA GLY A 283 8.52 -4.38 -17.38
C GLY A 283 8.57 -3.62 -18.69
N THR A 284 8.50 -4.37 -19.80
CA THR A 284 8.48 -3.84 -21.16
C THR A 284 7.17 -3.13 -21.47
N ALA A 285 7.17 -2.19 -22.43
CA ALA A 285 5.96 -1.50 -22.87
C ALA A 285 4.86 -2.48 -23.35
N LYS A 286 5.26 -3.60 -23.93
CA LYS A 286 4.36 -4.69 -24.32
C LYS A 286 4.19 -5.67 -23.17
N ILE A 287 2.94 -6.09 -22.96
CA ILE A 287 2.62 -7.14 -22.01
C ILE A 287 2.96 -8.52 -22.58
N THR A 288 3.55 -9.39 -21.77
CA THR A 288 3.89 -10.76 -22.19
C THR A 288 2.79 -11.74 -21.80
N VAL A 289 2.74 -12.90 -22.49
CA VAL A 289 1.81 -13.99 -22.15
C VAL A 289 2.01 -14.45 -20.71
N SER A 290 3.26 -14.53 -20.23
CA SER A 290 3.53 -14.90 -18.83
C SER A 290 2.95 -13.90 -17.82
N GLU A 291 3.00 -12.59 -18.13
CA GLU A 291 2.39 -11.56 -17.28
C GLU A 291 0.86 -11.71 -17.25
N ILE A 292 0.24 -11.94 -18.41
CA ILE A 292 -1.20 -12.16 -18.52
C ILE A 292 -1.61 -13.41 -17.74
N SER A 293 -0.89 -14.53 -17.91
CA SER A 293 -1.18 -15.78 -17.19
C SER A 293 -1.05 -15.62 -15.68
N LEU A 294 0.02 -14.99 -15.19
CA LEU A 294 0.19 -14.73 -13.77
C LEU A 294 -0.91 -13.82 -13.21
N PHE A 295 -1.30 -12.78 -13.97
CA PHE A 295 -2.40 -11.90 -13.59
C PHE A 295 -3.73 -12.65 -13.54
N ALA A 296 -4.03 -13.46 -14.56
CA ALA A 296 -5.25 -14.27 -14.62
C ALA A 296 -5.34 -15.26 -13.46
N VAL A 297 -4.24 -15.94 -13.13
CA VAL A 297 -4.16 -16.84 -11.97
C VAL A 297 -4.38 -16.07 -10.66
N SER A 298 -3.74 -14.91 -10.49
CA SER A 298 -3.99 -14.04 -9.34
C SER A 298 -5.46 -13.64 -9.21
N VAL A 299 -6.09 -13.20 -10.31
CA VAL A 299 -7.52 -12.84 -10.32
C VAL A 299 -8.40 -14.04 -9.97
N ALA A 300 -8.09 -15.23 -10.50
CA ALA A 300 -8.85 -16.45 -10.20
C ALA A 300 -8.77 -16.83 -8.71
N ILE A 301 -7.58 -16.79 -8.11
CA ILE A 301 -7.38 -17.09 -6.68
C ILE A 301 -8.14 -16.09 -5.81
N ASN A 302 -8.04 -14.79 -6.11
CA ASN A 302 -8.72 -13.75 -5.33
C ASN A 302 -10.24 -13.76 -5.54
N GLY A 303 -10.71 -14.10 -6.75
CA GLY A 303 -12.12 -14.31 -7.04
C GLY A 303 -12.69 -15.52 -6.30
N MET A 304 -11.95 -16.64 -6.28
CA MET A 304 -12.30 -17.84 -5.49
C MET A 304 -12.39 -17.51 -4.01
N ALA A 305 -11.39 -16.83 -3.45
CA ALA A 305 -11.42 -16.41 -2.05
C ALA A 305 -12.62 -15.48 -1.77
N THR A 306 -12.86 -14.49 -2.62
CA THR A 306 -14.01 -13.59 -2.48
C THR A 306 -15.34 -14.35 -2.48
N TRP A 307 -15.50 -15.35 -3.36
CA TRP A 307 -16.67 -16.22 -3.37
C TRP A 307 -16.77 -17.05 -2.08
N LEU A 308 -15.70 -17.73 -1.68
CA LEU A 308 -15.67 -18.59 -0.50
C LEU A 308 -16.02 -17.83 0.78
N PHE A 309 -15.37 -16.69 1.02
CA PHE A 309 -15.56 -15.95 2.26
C PHE A 309 -16.89 -15.17 2.32
N LEU A 310 -17.41 -14.68 1.18
CA LEU A 310 -18.59 -13.78 1.20
C LEU A 310 -19.90 -14.48 0.82
N TRP A 311 -19.83 -15.61 0.12
CA TRP A 311 -21.00 -16.24 -0.50
C TRP A 311 -21.16 -17.72 -0.12
N THR A 312 -20.29 -18.26 0.74
CA THR A 312 -20.39 -19.64 1.21
C THR A 312 -20.25 -19.74 2.72
N GLU A 313 -20.68 -20.87 3.27
CA GLU A 313 -20.52 -21.18 4.69
C GLU A 313 -19.21 -21.93 5.00
N GLN A 314 -18.33 -22.11 4.01
CA GLN A 314 -17.11 -22.93 4.16
C GLN A 314 -16.03 -22.24 5.01
N ILE A 315 -16.03 -20.91 5.08
CA ILE A 315 -15.10 -20.11 5.89
C ILE A 315 -15.94 -19.12 6.70
N GLN A 316 -16.01 -19.31 8.01
CA GLN A 316 -16.76 -18.45 8.95
C GLN A 316 -15.83 -17.88 10.04
N PRO A 317 -16.12 -16.65 10.52
CA PRO A 317 -15.30 -15.93 11.51
C PRO A 317 -15.27 -16.58 12.89
#